data_AF-A0A2N2M5R9-F1
#
_entry.id   AF-A0A2N2M5R9-F1
#
_cell.length_a   1.000
_cell.length_b   1.000
_cell.length_c   1.000
_cell.angle_alpha   90.00
_cell.angle_beta   90.00
_cell.angle_gamma   90.00
#
_symmetry.space_group_name_H-M   'P 1'
#
loop_
_entity.id
_entity.type
_entity.pdbx_description
1 polymer ?
#
loop_
_entity_poly.entity_id
_entity_poly.type
_entity_poly.pdbx_seq_one_letter_code
_entity_poly.pdbx_strand_id
1 'polypeptide(L)'
;MMDYILLAGAALNFTGSLKMFREICKAPPLESDSEEYLQLKLFVAGVAATFGSLYVYLFFNPALIVPILIFGAALKSWAFITSLVLYRMKLLRFKAFSEFGLSNGIVAVLFWVLIGWKWPG
;
A
#
# COMPACT_ATOMS: atom_id res chain seq x y z
N MET A 1 0.77 6.25 21.56
CA MET A 1 1.74 5.18 21.20
C MET A 1 1.25 4.37 19.99
N MET A 2 -0.03 4.00 19.90
CA MET A 2 -0.56 3.25 18.74
C MET A 2 -0.47 4.01 17.40
N ASP A 3 -0.60 5.34 17.42
CA ASP A 3 -0.65 6.18 16.21
C ASP A 3 0.67 6.21 15.42
N TYR A 4 1.79 5.80 16.03
CA TYR A 4 3.09 5.66 15.33
C TYR A 4 3.07 4.59 14.23
N ILE A 5 2.08 3.68 14.24
CA ILE A 5 1.81 2.75 13.12
C ILE A 5 1.54 3.53 11.83
N LEU A 6 0.96 4.73 11.90
CA LEU A 6 0.75 5.59 10.73
C LEU A 6 2.07 6.07 10.14
N LEU A 7 3.05 6.41 10.98
CA LEU A 7 4.39 6.81 10.52
C LEU A 7 5.16 5.64 9.89
N ALA A 8 5.06 4.45 10.50
CA ALA A 8 5.61 3.24 9.90
C ALA A 8 4.96 2.93 8.53
N GLY A 9 3.63 3.02 8.46
CA GLY A 9 2.88 2.90 7.21
C GLY A 9 3.26 3.96 6.18
N ALA A 10 3.49 5.21 6.61
CA ALA A 10 3.91 6.28 5.72
C ALA A 10 5.30 6.02 5.13
N ALA A 11 6.26 5.62 5.97
CA ALA A 11 7.61 5.28 5.55
C ALA A 11 7.61 4.12 4.54
N LEU A 12 6.81 3.06 4.77
CA LEU A 12 6.68 1.95 3.84
C LEU A 12 6.10 2.39 2.49
N ASN A 13 5.10 3.27 2.48
CA ASN A 13 4.51 3.79 1.25
C ASN A 13 5.47 4.70 0.46
N PHE A 14 6.17 5.62 1.14
CA PHE A 14 7.16 6.47 0.49
C PHE A 14 8.36 5.69 -0.04
N THR A 15 8.86 4.71 0.71
CA THR A 15 9.94 3.83 0.23
C THR A 15 9.49 3.01 -0.97
N GLY A 16 8.26 2.50 -0.97
CA GLY A 16 7.65 1.82 -2.13
C GLY A 16 7.57 2.72 -3.35
N SER A 17 7.04 3.93 -3.19
CA SER A 17 6.97 4.95 -4.25
C SER A 17 8.35 5.28 -4.83
N LEU A 18 9.33 5.57 -3.96
CA LEU A 18 10.68 5.93 -4.38
C LEU A 18 11.41 4.77 -5.07
N LYS A 19 11.22 3.54 -4.60
CA LYS A 19 11.79 2.35 -5.24
C LYS A 19 11.22 2.18 -6.64
N MET A 20 9.91 2.29 -6.79
CA MET A 20 9.22 2.14 -8.08
C MET A 20 9.61 3.25 -9.07
N PHE A 21 9.72 4.49 -8.60
CA PHE A 21 10.21 5.60 -9.40
C PHE A 21 11.67 5.41 -9.84
N ARG A 22 12.55 4.96 -8.93
CA ARG A 22 13.94 4.63 -9.28
C ARG A 22 14.05 3.50 -10.29
N GLU A 23 13.20 2.49 -10.21
CA GLU A 23 13.15 1.40 -11.18
C GLU A 23 12.79 1.92 -12.58
N ILE A 24 11.80 2.81 -12.67
CA ILE A 24 11.43 3.50 -13.92
C ILE A 24 12.60 4.30 -14.50
N CYS A 25 13.31 5.07 -13.67
CA CYS A 25 14.42 5.91 -14.16
C CYS A 25 15.66 5.11 -14.58
N LYS A 26 15.92 3.92 -13.99
CA LYS A 26 17.16 3.16 -14.21
C LYS A 26 17.08 2.14 -15.34
N ALA A 27 15.88 1.68 -15.69
CA ALA A 27 15.66 0.77 -16.78
C ALA A 27 14.65 1.42 -17.73
N PRO A 28 15.08 2.08 -18.82
CA PRO A 28 14.15 2.47 -19.86
C PRO A 28 13.37 1.21 -20.28
N PRO A 29 12.05 1.30 -20.49
CA PRO A 29 11.24 0.15 -20.86
C PRO A 29 11.90 -0.56 -22.04
N LEU A 30 12.04 -1.88 -21.95
CA LEU A 30 12.39 -2.69 -23.13
C LEU A 30 11.36 -2.39 -24.21
N GLU A 31 11.70 -2.46 -25.50
CA GLU A 31 10.70 -2.24 -26.59
C GLU A 31 9.44 -3.13 -26.45
N SER A 32 9.52 -4.20 -25.65
CA SER A 32 8.41 -5.09 -25.30
C SER A 32 7.52 -4.65 -24.14
N ASP A 33 7.94 -3.67 -23.33
CA ASP A 33 7.11 -3.12 -22.24
C ASP A 33 6.09 -2.15 -22.84
N SER A 34 4.80 -2.46 -22.71
CA SER A 34 3.75 -1.56 -23.20
C SER A 34 3.78 -0.24 -22.42
N GLU A 35 3.54 0.88 -23.11
CA GLU A 35 3.39 2.20 -22.46
C GLU A 35 2.35 2.16 -21.32
N GLU A 36 1.33 1.32 -21.44
CA GLU A 36 0.33 1.06 -20.41
C GLU A 36 0.94 0.53 -19.10
N TYR A 37 1.95 -0.35 -19.18
CA TYR A 37 2.64 -0.85 -18.00
C TYR A 37 3.45 0.24 -17.29
N LEU A 38 4.08 1.14 -18.07
CA LEU A 38 4.80 2.29 -17.52
C LEU A 38 3.83 3.28 -16.84
N GLN A 39 2.70 3.60 -17.49
CA GLN A 39 1.65 4.44 -16.91
C GLN A 39 1.09 3.84 -15.62
N LEU A 40 0.84 2.53 -15.59
CA LEU A 40 0.38 1.82 -14.40
C LEU A 40 1.41 1.90 -13.27
N LYS A 41 2.70 1.68 -13.56
CA LYS A 41 3.77 1.81 -12.55
C LYS A 41 3.86 3.22 -11.98
N LEU A 42 3.80 4.25 -12.83
CA LEU A 42 3.80 5.65 -12.40
C LEU A 42 2.58 5.97 -11.53
N PHE A 43 1.40 5.51 -11.94
CA PHE A 43 0.17 5.68 -11.17
C PHE A 43 0.28 5.01 -9.80
N VAL A 44 0.75 3.76 -9.73
CA VAL A 44 0.94 3.04 -8.46
C VAL A 44 1.97 3.73 -7.58
N ALA A 45 3.08 4.24 -8.14
CA ALA A 45 4.06 5.02 -7.39
C ALA A 45 3.45 6.31 -6.82
N GLY A 46 2.62 7.01 -7.58
CA GLY A 46 1.88 8.19 -7.14
C GLY A 46 0.87 7.87 -6.04
N VAL A 47 0.09 6.80 -6.20
CA VAL A 47 -0.87 6.32 -5.18
C VAL A 47 -0.14 5.98 -3.88
N ALA A 48 1.01 5.30 -3.95
CA ALA A 48 1.83 5.01 -2.78
C ALA A 48 2.29 6.30 -2.09
N ALA A 49 2.83 7.29 -2.82
CA ALA A 49 3.19 8.58 -2.24
C ALA A 49 2.01 9.29 -1.59
N THR A 50 0.83 9.27 -2.22
CA THR A 50 -0.41 9.87 -1.68
C THR A 50 -0.82 9.21 -0.38
N PHE A 51 -0.79 7.88 -0.28
CA PHE A 51 -1.05 7.18 0.99
C PHE A 51 0.01 7.48 2.05
N GLY A 52 1.28 7.62 1.64
CA GLY A 52 2.35 8.08 2.52
C GLY A 52 2.03 9.42 3.16
N SER A 53 1.73 10.43 2.33
CA SER A 53 1.33 11.77 2.76
C SER A 53 0.06 11.76 3.62
N LEU A 54 -0.93 10.95 3.23
CA LEU A 54 -2.19 10.81 3.96
C LEU A 54 -1.96 10.28 5.38
N TYR A 55 -1.10 9.26 5.56
CA TYR A 55 -0.83 8.72 6.89
C TYR A 55 -0.03 9.68 7.77
N VAL A 56 0.88 10.46 7.19
CA VAL A 56 1.52 11.58 7.91
C VAL A 56 0.48 12.62 8.34
N TYR A 57 -0.43 13.00 7.44
CA TYR A 57 -1.51 13.94 7.75
C TYR A 57 -2.42 13.42 8.89
N LEU A 58 -2.79 12.14 8.85
CA LEU A 58 -3.60 11.50 9.89
C LEU A 58 -2.89 11.43 11.24
N PHE A 59 -1.56 11.29 11.25
CA PHE A 59 -0.77 11.32 12.48
C PHE A 59 -0.91 12.67 13.21
N PHE A 60 -0.94 13.78 12.47
CA PHE A 60 -1.17 15.11 13.04
C PHE A 60 -2.65 15.44 13.27
N ASN A 61 -3.58 14.70 12.65
CA ASN A 61 -5.02 14.93 12.72
C ASN A 61 -5.76 13.67 13.21
N PRO A 62 -5.57 13.26 14.48
CA PRO A 62 -6.03 11.97 14.98
C PRO A 62 -7.55 11.78 14.93
N ALA A 63 -8.33 12.87 14.96
CA ALA A 63 -9.79 12.83 14.84
C ALA A 63 -10.27 12.26 13.49
N LEU A 64 -9.43 12.32 12.45
CA LEU A 64 -9.76 11.84 11.11
C LEU A 64 -9.26 10.41 10.85
N ILE A 65 -8.55 9.79 11.80
CA ILE A 65 -7.99 8.45 11.63
C ILE A 65 -9.09 7.47 11.24
N VAL A 66 -10.14 7.37 12.03
CA VAL A 66 -11.20 6.38 11.81
C VAL A 66 -11.88 6.54 10.43
N PRO A 67 -12.48 7.70 10.07
CA PRO A 67 -13.22 7.81 8.81
C PRO A 67 -12.35 7.63 7.58
N ILE A 68 -11.05 7.91 7.65
CA ILE A 68 -10.15 7.83 6.50
C ILE A 68 -9.41 6.49 6.45
N LEU A 69 -8.95 5.98 7.59
CA LEU A 69 -8.14 4.76 7.67
C LEU A 69 -8.94 3.51 7.28
N ILE A 70 -10.28 3.53 7.42
CA ILE A 70 -11.16 2.45 6.93
C ILE A 70 -10.93 2.21 5.42
N PHE A 71 -10.82 3.28 4.62
CA PHE A 71 -10.54 3.13 3.18
C PHE A 71 -9.15 2.55 2.94
N GLY A 72 -8.15 2.97 3.73
CA GLY A 72 -6.81 2.40 3.67
C GLY A 72 -6.78 0.92 4.03
N ALA A 73 -7.49 0.52 5.10
CA ALA A 73 -7.60 -0.86 5.55
C ALA A 73 -8.34 -1.73 4.51
N ALA A 74 -9.43 -1.22 3.95
CA ALA A 74 -10.21 -1.89 2.91
C ALA A 74 -9.37 -2.11 1.64
N LEU A 75 -8.68 -1.08 1.16
CA LEU A 75 -7.83 -1.18 -0.03
C LEU A 75 -6.73 -2.25 0.16
N LYS A 76 -6.08 -2.25 1.32
CA LYS A 76 -5.03 -3.23 1.64
C LYS A 76 -5.58 -4.64 1.81
N SER A 77 -6.77 -4.78 2.37
CA SER A 77 -7.49 -6.05 2.44
C SER A 77 -7.79 -6.59 1.04
N TRP A 78 -8.26 -5.73 0.13
CA TRP A 78 -8.48 -6.11 -1.28
C TRP A 78 -7.19 -6.49 -2.00
N ALA A 79 -6.09 -5.77 -1.79
CA ALA A 79 -4.79 -6.13 -2.36
C ALA A 79 -4.32 -7.52 -1.88
N PHE A 80 -4.53 -7.84 -0.60
CA PHE A 80 -4.25 -9.18 -0.06
C PHE A 80 -5.17 -10.25 -0.67
N ILE A 81 -6.48 -10.03 -0.71
CA ILE A 81 -7.45 -11.02 -1.23
C ILE A 81 -7.17 -11.31 -2.70
N THR A 82 -7.03 -10.28 -3.53
CA THR A 82 -6.79 -10.43 -4.98
C THR A 82 -5.47 -11.15 -5.26
N SER A 83 -4.39 -10.77 -4.58
CA SER A 83 -3.10 -11.44 -4.73
C SER A 83 -3.11 -12.89 -4.21
N LEU A 84 -3.86 -13.19 -3.14
CA LEU A 84 -4.06 -14.55 -2.64
C LEU A 84 -4.80 -15.41 -3.68
N VAL A 85 -5.87 -14.88 -4.28
CA VAL A 85 -6.61 -15.57 -5.36
C VAL A 85 -5.67 -15.86 -6.54
N LEU A 86 -4.92 -14.87 -7.02
CA LEU A 86 -3.98 -15.05 -8.14
C LEU A 86 -2.85 -16.03 -7.81
N TYR A 87 -2.36 -16.02 -6.56
CA TYR A 87 -1.37 -16.99 -6.10
C TYR A 87 -1.94 -18.42 -6.10
N ARG A 88 -3.18 -18.60 -5.63
CA ARG A 88 -3.87 -19.91 -5.66
C ARG A 88 -4.15 -20.40 -7.07
N MET A 89 -4.41 -19.49 -8.01
CA MET A 89 -4.56 -19.79 -9.43
C MET A 89 -3.22 -20.05 -10.15
N LYS A 90 -2.08 -20.00 -9.44
CA LYS A 90 -0.72 -20.11 -10.00
C LYS A 90 -0.36 -19.04 -11.03
N LEU A 91 -1.11 -17.93 -11.04
CA LEU A 91 -0.85 -16.76 -11.89
C LEU A 91 0.16 -15.79 -11.26
N LEU A 92 0.40 -15.91 -9.95
CA LEU A 92 1.35 -15.09 -9.21
C LEU A 92 2.43 -15.95 -8.57
N ARG A 93 3.70 -15.55 -8.69
CA ARG A 93 4.81 -16.22 -8.00
C ARG A 93 4.79 -15.91 -6.52
N PHE A 94 5.28 -16.84 -5.68
CA PHE A 94 5.32 -16.65 -4.23
C PHE A 94 6.04 -15.36 -3.81
N LYS A 95 7.17 -15.02 -4.46
CA LYS A 95 7.89 -13.78 -4.19
C LYS A 95 7.02 -12.52 -4.37
N ALA A 96 6.25 -12.46 -5.46
CA ALA A 96 5.36 -11.34 -5.70
C ALA A 96 4.17 -11.33 -4.72
N PHE A 97 3.64 -12.51 -4.39
CA PHE A 97 2.60 -12.65 -3.37
C PHE A 97 3.08 -12.20 -1.97
N SER A 98 4.31 -12.55 -1.57
CA SER A 98 4.84 -12.17 -0.26
C SER A 98 5.16 -10.67 -0.19
N GLU A 99 5.81 -10.12 -1.21
CA GLU A 99 6.21 -8.71 -1.25
C GLU A 99 5.01 -7.76 -1.38
N PHE A 100 3.99 -8.12 -2.15
CA PHE A 100 2.81 -7.28 -2.38
C PHE A 100 1.59 -7.70 -1.54
N GLY A 101 1.21 -8.97 -1.62
CA GLY A 101 -0.02 -9.47 -0.99
C GLY A 101 0.10 -9.52 0.52
N LEU A 102 1.02 -10.33 1.03
CA LEU A 102 1.18 -10.58 2.46
C LEU A 102 1.54 -9.30 3.23
N SER A 103 2.40 -8.45 2.66
CA SER A 103 2.75 -7.15 3.25
C SER A 103 1.52 -6.25 3.42
N ASN A 104 0.66 -6.14 2.40
CA ASN A 104 -0.59 -5.38 2.50
C ASN A 104 -1.58 -6.03 3.48
N GLY A 105 -1.64 -7.36 3.53
CA GLY A 105 -2.47 -8.10 4.50
C GLY A 105 -2.09 -7.78 5.96
N ILE A 106 -0.79 -7.80 6.27
CA ILE A 106 -0.29 -7.44 7.62
C ILE A 106 -0.68 -6.01 7.97
N VAL A 107 -0.45 -5.05 7.05
CA VAL A 107 -0.78 -3.64 7.32
C VAL A 107 -2.30 -3.42 7.42
N ALA A 108 -3.11 -4.15 6.64
CA ALA A 108 -4.57 -4.12 6.76
C ALA A 108 -5.03 -4.55 8.15
N VAL A 109 -4.49 -5.65 8.68
CA VAL A 109 -4.80 -6.14 10.03
C VAL A 109 -4.42 -5.09 11.07
N LEU A 110 -3.23 -4.49 10.97
CA LEU A 110 -2.80 -3.43 11.89
C LEU A 110 -3.73 -2.22 11.85
N PHE A 111 -4.22 -1.83 10.67
CA PHE A 111 -5.19 -0.75 10.54
C PHE A 111 -6.55 -1.10 11.12
N TRP A 112 -7.07 -2.30 10.89
CA TRP A 112 -8.32 -2.74 11.50
C TRP A 112 -8.24 -2.76 13.03
N VAL A 113 -7.11 -3.21 13.59
CA VAL A 113 -6.87 -3.16 15.04
C VAL A 113 -6.83 -1.71 15.54
N LEU A 114 -6.13 -0.81 14.85
CA LEU A 114 -6.07 0.61 15.22
C LEU A 114 -7.46 1.27 15.13
N ILE A 115 -8.24 0.97 14.09
CA ILE A 115 -9.62 1.45 13.93
C ILE A 115 -10.47 0.95 15.07
N GLY A 116 -10.46 -0.35 15.37
CA GLY A 116 -11.25 -0.93 16.47
C GLY A 116 -10.89 -0.32 17.83
N TRP A 117 -9.61 0.02 18.06
CA TRP A 117 -9.17 0.70 19.27
C TRP A 117 -9.64 2.17 19.35
N LYS A 118 -9.67 2.87 18.21
CA LYS A 118 -10.02 4.30 18.13
C LYS A 118 -11.51 4.54 17.93
N TRP A 119 -12.28 3.52 17.56
CA TRP A 119 -13.72 3.62 17.35
C TRP A 119 -14.43 3.76 18.70
N PRO A 120 -14.99 4.93 19.03
CA PRO A 120 -15.59 5.20 20.34
C PRO A 120 -17.05 4.72 20.41
N GLY A 121 -17.34 3.60 19.75
CA GLY A 121 -18.71 3.08 19.58
C GLY A 121 -19.52 3.07 20.87
#